data_AF-A0AAD3D3N1-F1
#
_entry.id   AF-A0AAD3D3N1-F1
#
_cell.length_a   1.000
_cell.length_b   1.000
_cell.length_c   1.000
_cell.angle_alpha   90.00
_cell.angle_beta   90.00
_cell.angle_gamma   90.00
#
_symmetry.space_group_name_H-M   'P 1'
#
loop_
_entity.id
_entity.type
_entity.pdbx_description
1 polymer ?
#
loop_
_entity_poly.entity_id
_entity_poly.type
_entity_poly.pdbx_seq_one_letter_code
_entity_poly.pdbx_strand_id
1 'polypeptide(L)'
;MRSFIYLCISFLLLALNTQAFTVNNIKSSSVNFPTLSTPIVAEEAAVTSTTLYGKKAARAQGNDRKNKTERVRKQKDDVIEVEAVVIESLPNAMFRCGIEGAPETQPPILATISGKIRKNYVKILVGDKVTVELSPYDLTRGRITFRKR
;
A
#
# COMPACT_ATOMS: atom_id res chain seq x y z
N MET A 1 -21.51 -43.87 -23.38
CA MET A 1 -22.85 -43.29 -23.13
C MET A 1 -22.97 -42.54 -21.79
N ARG A 2 -22.34 -43.02 -20.69
CA ARG A 2 -22.45 -42.37 -19.36
C ARG A 2 -21.61 -41.08 -19.19
N SER A 3 -20.50 -40.94 -19.89
CA SER A 3 -19.61 -39.77 -19.79
C SER A 3 -20.18 -38.48 -20.40
N PHE A 4 -21.07 -38.59 -21.40
CA PHE A 4 -21.73 -37.43 -22.02
C PHE A 4 -22.78 -36.78 -21.10
N ILE A 5 -23.40 -37.58 -20.23
CA ILE A 5 -24.40 -37.10 -19.26
C ILE A 5 -23.71 -36.25 -18.18
N TYR A 6 -22.53 -36.65 -17.70
CA TYR A 6 -21.76 -35.86 -16.73
C TYR A 6 -21.17 -34.58 -17.33
N LEU A 7 -20.78 -34.59 -18.61
CA LEU A 7 -20.31 -33.38 -19.30
C LEU A 7 -21.45 -32.35 -19.43
N CYS A 8 -22.69 -32.79 -19.71
CA CYS A 8 -23.87 -31.92 -19.76
C CYS A 8 -24.29 -31.38 -18.39
N ILE A 9 -24.28 -32.21 -17.34
CA ILE A 9 -24.67 -31.78 -15.98
C ILE A 9 -23.65 -30.78 -15.41
N SER A 10 -22.36 -30.97 -15.70
CA SER A 10 -21.29 -30.02 -15.33
C SER A 10 -21.42 -28.66 -16.04
N PHE A 11 -21.74 -28.68 -17.34
CA PHE A 11 -21.92 -27.46 -18.12
C PHE A 11 -23.20 -26.68 -17.73
N LEU A 12 -24.25 -27.39 -17.30
CA LEU A 12 -25.50 -26.79 -16.81
C LEU A 12 -25.33 -26.14 -15.43
N LEU A 13 -24.45 -26.66 -14.57
CA LEU A 13 -24.15 -26.10 -13.23
C LEU A 13 -23.26 -24.85 -13.28
N LEU A 14 -22.44 -24.70 -14.33
CA LEU A 14 -21.60 -23.50 -14.52
C LEU A 14 -22.43 -22.26 -14.93
N ALA A 15 -23.60 -22.46 -15.53
CA ALA A 15 -24.47 -21.39 -16.05
C ALA A 15 -25.34 -20.69 -14.98
N LEU A 16 -25.41 -21.21 -13.75
CA LEU A 16 -26.23 -20.63 -12.66
C LEU A 16 -25.47 -19.63 -11.77
N ASN A 17 -24.15 -19.49 -11.91
CA ASN A 17 -23.35 -18.61 -11.05
C ASN A 17 -22.96 -17.27 -11.70
N THR A 18 -23.67 -16.85 -12.76
CA THR A 18 -23.32 -15.67 -13.56
C THR A 18 -24.22 -14.44 -13.30
N GLN A 19 -24.72 -14.27 -12.07
CA GLN A 19 -25.47 -13.06 -11.67
C GLN A 19 -25.01 -12.50 -10.32
N ALA A 20 -23.78 -11.98 -10.24
CA ALA A 20 -23.39 -11.10 -9.13
C ALA A 20 -22.16 -10.24 -9.49
N PHE A 21 -22.18 -9.54 -10.63
CA PHE A 21 -21.22 -8.47 -10.89
C PHE A 21 -21.87 -7.31 -11.65
N THR A 22 -22.80 -6.63 -10.99
CA THR A 22 -23.31 -5.35 -11.46
C THR A 22 -23.23 -4.33 -10.35
N VAL A 23 -22.30 -3.38 -10.57
CA VAL A 23 -22.44 -1.95 -10.26
C VAL A 23 -22.72 -1.60 -8.80
N ASN A 24 -21.69 -1.11 -8.10
CA ASN A 24 -21.89 -0.05 -7.10
C ASN A 24 -20.81 1.00 -7.26
N ASN A 25 -21.11 1.89 -8.21
CA ASN A 25 -20.56 3.22 -8.35
C ASN A 25 -21.46 4.18 -7.55
N ILE A 26 -20.88 5.30 -7.11
CA ILE A 26 -21.52 6.54 -6.62
C ILE A 26 -21.97 6.51 -5.14
N LYS A 27 -21.08 6.99 -4.26
CA LYS A 27 -21.40 8.15 -3.42
C LYS A 27 -20.14 8.85 -2.92
N SER A 28 -19.88 9.99 -3.54
CA SER A 28 -19.13 11.11 -2.99
C SER A 28 -19.69 11.48 -1.61
N SER A 29 -18.96 11.21 -0.54
CA SER A 29 -19.15 11.88 0.74
C SER A 29 -18.21 13.08 0.78
N SER A 30 -18.85 14.24 0.67
CA SER A 30 -18.30 15.58 0.73
C SER A 30 -17.44 15.82 1.98
N VAL A 31 -16.33 16.50 1.73
CA VAL A 31 -15.44 17.08 2.72
C VAL A 31 -16.17 18.24 3.42
N ASN A 32 -16.37 18.15 4.73
CA ASN A 32 -16.88 19.27 5.53
C ASN A 32 -15.72 19.91 6.29
N PHE A 33 -15.19 21.01 5.73
CA PHE A 33 -14.34 21.93 6.47
C PHE A 33 -15.24 23.01 7.10
N PRO A 34 -15.30 23.15 8.43
CA PRO A 34 -15.98 24.28 9.05
C PRO A 34 -15.08 25.52 8.99
N THR A 35 -15.37 26.43 8.07
CA THR A 35 -14.96 27.84 8.15
C THR A 35 -16.04 28.61 8.90
N LEU A 36 -15.74 29.05 10.12
CA LEU A 36 -16.43 30.19 10.72
C LEU A 36 -15.38 31.11 11.32
N SER A 37 -15.08 32.14 10.52
CA SER A 37 -14.62 33.44 10.95
C SER A 37 -15.46 33.93 12.12
N THR A 38 -14.82 34.22 13.25
CA THR A 38 -15.34 35.19 14.21
C THR A 38 -14.59 36.52 14.05
N PRO A 39 -15.32 37.64 14.18
CA PRO A 39 -14.83 38.96 13.86
C PRO A 39 -13.89 39.54 14.93
N ILE A 40 -13.03 40.39 14.41
CA ILE A 40 -12.26 41.45 15.07
C ILE A 40 -13.16 42.22 16.06
N VAL A 41 -12.86 42.15 17.36
CA VAL A 41 -13.07 43.25 18.30
C VAL A 41 -11.86 43.29 19.24
N ALA A 42 -11.31 44.49 19.33
CA ALA A 42 -10.19 44.88 20.16
C ALA A 42 -10.48 44.67 21.65
N GLU A 43 -9.45 44.26 22.39
CA GLU A 43 -9.28 44.74 23.75
C GLU A 43 -7.79 45.07 23.95
N GLU A 44 -7.59 46.36 24.22
CA GLU A 44 -6.34 47.05 24.44
C GLU A 44 -5.90 46.85 25.91
N ALA A 45 -4.63 47.17 26.17
CA ALA A 45 -4.04 47.45 27.48
C ALA A 45 -3.60 46.27 28.37
N ALA A 46 -2.37 45.82 28.14
CA ALA A 46 -1.39 45.73 29.22
C ALA A 46 0.03 45.87 28.66
N VAL A 47 0.43 47.12 28.42
CA VAL A 47 1.85 47.50 28.39
C VAL A 47 2.37 47.34 29.81
N THR A 48 3.06 46.23 30.07
CA THR A 48 3.95 46.12 31.23
C THR A 48 5.33 45.75 30.72
N SER A 49 6.08 46.80 30.38
CA SER A 49 7.51 46.78 30.24
C SER A 49 8.15 46.39 31.57
N THR A 50 8.49 45.11 31.74
CA THR A 50 9.34 44.70 32.87
C THR A 50 10.41 43.71 32.40
N THR A 51 11.62 44.25 32.36
CA THR A 51 12.92 43.58 32.54
C THR A 51 13.39 42.62 31.45
N LEU A 52 14.17 43.22 30.54
CA LEU A 52 15.08 42.59 29.58
C LEU A 52 16.43 42.17 30.23
N TYR A 53 16.45 41.83 31.52
CA TYR A 53 17.66 41.44 32.25
C TYR A 53 17.35 40.23 33.15
N GLY A 54 17.78 39.03 32.73
CA GLY A 54 17.76 37.85 33.61
C GLY A 54 17.50 36.47 32.99
N LYS A 55 17.16 36.33 31.71
CA LYS A 55 16.81 35.00 31.09
C LYS A 55 17.88 34.43 30.15
N LYS A 56 19.17 34.61 30.47
CA LYS A 56 20.28 33.89 29.79
C LYS A 56 20.87 32.71 30.57
N ALA A 57 20.57 32.55 31.86
CA ALA A 57 21.14 31.45 32.65
C ALA A 57 20.32 30.14 32.62
N ALA A 58 18.99 30.20 32.42
CA ALA A 58 18.13 29.00 32.48
C ALA A 58 18.13 28.15 31.19
N ARG A 59 18.77 28.60 30.10
CA ARG A 59 18.85 27.86 28.82
C ARG A 59 20.05 26.91 28.73
N ALA A 60 20.98 26.95 29.68
CA ALA A 60 22.18 26.12 29.65
C ALA A 60 22.01 24.74 30.32
N GLN A 61 20.97 24.54 31.15
CA GLN A 61 20.79 23.29 31.93
C GLN A 61 19.71 22.38 31.34
N GLY A 62 19.83 22.00 30.08
CA GLY A 62 18.84 21.11 29.50
C GLY A 62 19.24 20.51 28.17
N ASN A 63 20.40 19.84 28.10
CA ASN A 63 20.70 19.00 26.94
C ASN A 63 21.58 17.77 27.24
N ASP A 64 21.53 17.24 28.47
CA ASP A 64 22.24 15.99 28.82
C ASP A 64 21.43 14.71 28.52
N ARG A 65 20.21 14.83 27.96
CA ARG A 65 19.39 13.66 27.58
C ARG A 65 19.67 13.17 26.16
N LYS A 66 20.94 13.15 25.74
CA LYS A 66 21.34 12.36 24.56
C LYS A 66 21.42 10.87 24.94
N ASN A 67 20.27 10.28 25.26
CA ASN A 67 20.12 8.84 25.13
C ASN A 67 20.16 8.55 23.63
N LYS A 68 21.36 8.25 23.14
CA LYS A 68 21.63 7.63 21.86
C LYS A 68 20.91 6.28 21.88
N THR A 69 19.63 6.28 21.52
CA THR A 69 18.87 5.04 21.32
C THR A 69 19.62 4.25 20.27
N GLU A 70 20.35 3.22 20.70
CA GLU A 70 20.90 2.22 19.80
C GLU A 70 19.74 1.68 18.99
N ARG A 71 19.73 2.01 17.69
CA ARG A 71 18.72 1.51 16.78
C ARG A 71 18.95 0.02 16.64
N VAL A 72 18.31 -0.77 17.49
CA VAL A 72 18.27 -2.23 17.35
C VAL A 72 17.76 -2.51 15.94
N ARG A 73 18.65 -3.00 15.07
CA ARG A 73 18.28 -3.41 13.72
C ARG A 73 17.42 -4.66 13.87
N LYS A 74 16.10 -4.49 13.87
CA LYS A 74 15.17 -5.60 13.77
C LYS A 74 15.51 -6.38 12.50
N GLN A 75 15.94 -7.63 12.66
CA GLN A 75 16.14 -8.58 11.56
C GLN A 75 14.79 -8.76 10.84
N LYS A 76 14.81 -8.67 9.50
CA LYS A 76 13.61 -8.60 8.65
C LYS A 76 13.49 -9.91 7.88
N ASP A 77 13.37 -10.98 8.63
CA ASP A 77 13.43 -12.32 8.09
C ASP A 77 12.08 -12.89 8.55
N ASP A 78 11.04 -12.82 7.73
CA ASP A 78 10.79 -13.84 6.72
C ASP A 78 10.11 -13.22 5.48
N VAL A 79 10.75 -13.30 4.31
CA VAL A 79 10.18 -12.90 3.01
C VAL A 79 10.47 -14.01 2.02
N ILE A 80 9.46 -14.41 1.25
CA ILE A 80 9.60 -15.48 0.25
C ILE A 80 9.77 -14.82 -1.12
N GLU A 81 10.85 -15.14 -1.83
CA GLU A 81 11.10 -14.64 -3.19
C GLU A 81 10.60 -15.67 -4.22
N VAL A 82 9.80 -15.20 -5.19
CA VAL A 82 9.19 -16.03 -6.23
C VAL A 82 9.28 -15.34 -7.58
N GLU A 83 9.40 -16.13 -8.64
CA GLU A 83 9.39 -15.63 -10.02
C GLU A 83 7.96 -15.65 -10.59
N ALA A 84 7.58 -14.55 -11.25
CA ALA A 84 6.24 -14.38 -11.79
C ALA A 84 6.25 -13.60 -13.11
N VAL A 85 5.21 -13.81 -13.92
CA VAL A 85 4.94 -13.07 -15.16
C VAL A 85 3.79 -12.10 -14.94
N VAL A 86 3.93 -10.88 -15.45
CA VAL A 86 2.88 -9.86 -15.37
C VAL A 86 1.79 -10.14 -16.41
N ILE A 87 0.56 -10.34 -15.96
CA ILE A 87 -0.60 -10.68 -16.80
C ILE A 87 -1.37 -9.42 -17.18
N GLU A 88 -1.69 -8.59 -16.19
CA GLU A 88 -2.49 -7.36 -16.36
C GLU A 88 -1.95 -6.21 -15.51
N SER A 89 -2.06 -4.99 -16.03
CA SER A 89 -1.75 -3.76 -15.29
C SER A 89 -3.02 -3.12 -14.74
N LEU A 90 -3.04 -2.85 -13.43
CA LEU A 90 -4.11 -2.14 -12.75
C LEU A 90 -3.71 -0.68 -12.48
N PRO A 91 -4.70 0.23 -12.30
CA PRO A 91 -4.41 1.58 -11.81
C PRO A 91 -3.70 1.53 -10.44
N ASN A 92 -2.99 2.59 -10.09
CA ASN A 92 -2.17 2.71 -8.85
C ASN A 92 -0.85 1.91 -8.83
N ALA A 93 -0.34 1.54 -10.01
CA ALA A 93 0.88 0.74 -10.16
C ALA A 93 0.82 -0.60 -9.40
N MET A 94 -0.38 -1.18 -9.42
CA MET A 94 -0.64 -2.56 -9.05
C MET A 94 -0.63 -3.42 -10.30
N PHE A 95 -0.17 -4.65 -10.17
CA PHE A 95 -0.08 -5.59 -11.28
C PHE A 95 -0.65 -6.93 -10.84
N ARG A 96 -1.34 -7.61 -11.75
CA ARG A 96 -1.70 -9.01 -11.58
C ARG A 96 -0.55 -9.85 -12.13
N CYS A 97 0.06 -10.63 -11.26
CA CYS A 97 1.19 -11.48 -11.61
C CYS A 97 0.82 -12.95 -11.44
N GLY A 98 1.12 -13.78 -12.43
CA GLY A 98 1.03 -15.23 -12.34
C GLY A 98 2.37 -15.82 -11.94
N ILE A 99 2.41 -16.66 -10.92
CA ILE A 99 3.64 -17.34 -10.50
C ILE A 99 4.05 -18.37 -11.56
N GLU A 100 5.33 -18.37 -11.95
CA GLU A 100 5.89 -19.42 -12.79
C GLU A 100 6.01 -20.71 -11.97
N GLY A 101 5.06 -21.64 -12.12
CA GLY A 101 5.06 -22.94 -11.44
C GLY A 101 3.96 -23.16 -10.39
N ALA A 102 3.03 -22.22 -10.22
CA ALA A 102 1.86 -22.44 -9.37
C ALA A 102 0.78 -23.29 -10.08
N PRO A 103 0.05 -24.16 -9.36
CA PRO A 103 -1.11 -24.86 -9.91
C PRO A 103 -2.22 -23.87 -10.31
N GLU A 104 -2.93 -24.14 -11.42
CA GLU A 104 -3.97 -23.25 -11.99
C GLU A 104 -5.12 -22.91 -11.04
N THR A 105 -5.22 -23.60 -9.90
CA THR A 105 -6.22 -23.33 -8.86
C THR A 105 -5.99 -22.01 -8.12
N GLN A 106 -4.82 -21.38 -8.23
CA GLN A 106 -4.52 -20.13 -7.53
C GLN A 106 -4.91 -18.87 -8.31
N PRO A 107 -5.57 -17.89 -7.66
CA PRO A 107 -5.84 -16.60 -8.26
C PRO A 107 -4.53 -15.81 -8.50
N PRO A 108 -4.50 -14.92 -9.51
CA PRO A 108 -3.32 -14.10 -9.77
C PRO A 108 -3.01 -13.19 -8.58
N ILE A 109 -1.72 -13.01 -8.31
CA ILE A 109 -1.23 -12.22 -7.18
C ILE A 109 -1.36 -10.75 -7.48
N LEU A 110 -1.83 -9.99 -6.49
CA LEU A 110 -1.82 -8.54 -6.54
C LEU A 110 -0.47 -8.03 -6.03
N ALA A 111 0.37 -7.60 -6.96
CA ALA A 111 1.71 -7.11 -6.66
C ALA A 111 1.80 -5.60 -6.80
N THR A 112 2.40 -4.93 -5.80
CA THR A 112 2.69 -3.49 -5.86
C THR A 112 4.17 -3.28 -6.15
N ILE A 113 4.50 -2.27 -6.94
CA ILE A 113 5.90 -1.91 -7.19
C ILE A 113 6.63 -1.47 -5.92
N SER A 114 7.85 -1.97 -5.74
CA SER A 114 8.72 -1.47 -4.69
C SER A 114 9.11 -0.01 -4.92
N GLY A 115 9.45 0.68 -3.84
CA GLY A 115 9.99 2.04 -3.93
C GLY A 115 11.30 2.10 -4.72
N LYS A 116 12.08 1.02 -4.76
CA LYS A 116 13.31 0.91 -5.56
C LYS A 116 12.99 1.05 -7.05
N ILE A 117 12.00 0.30 -7.54
CA ILE A 117 11.52 0.41 -8.93
C ILE A 117 11.07 1.83 -9.27
N ARG A 118 10.31 2.48 -8.37
CA ARG A 118 9.85 3.87 -8.55
C ARG A 118 11.02 4.86 -8.68
N LYS A 119 12.07 4.71 -7.85
CA LYS A 119 13.26 5.57 -7.88
C LYS A 119 14.11 5.35 -9.12
N ASN A 120 14.20 4.12 -9.60
CA ASN A 120 14.99 3.74 -10.77
C ASN A 120 14.25 3.95 -12.11
N TYR A 121 13.04 4.52 -12.10
CA TYR A 121 12.20 4.76 -13.28
C TYR A 121 12.01 3.52 -14.17
N VAL A 122 12.04 2.32 -13.57
CA VAL A 122 11.83 1.07 -14.29
C VAL A 122 10.33 0.92 -14.55
N LYS A 123 9.94 0.98 -15.82
CA LYS A 123 8.57 0.71 -16.25
C LYS A 123 8.36 -0.79 -16.34
N ILE A 124 7.24 -1.29 -15.83
CA ILE A 124 6.83 -2.69 -15.97
C ILE A 124 5.70 -2.72 -16.98
N LEU A 125 5.83 -3.60 -17.97
CA LEU A 125 4.84 -3.88 -19.00
C LEU A 125 4.23 -5.26 -18.75
N VAL A 126 3.08 -5.50 -19.36
CA VAL A 126 2.48 -6.84 -19.41
C VAL A 126 3.38 -7.78 -20.22
N GLY A 127 3.55 -9.00 -19.73
CA GLY A 127 4.47 -10.00 -20.28
C GLY A 127 5.89 -9.97 -19.69
N ASP A 128 6.21 -9.01 -18.83
CA ASP A 128 7.53 -8.96 -18.18
C ASP A 128 7.68 -10.06 -17.12
N LYS A 129 8.86 -10.67 -17.08
CA LYS A 129 9.29 -11.56 -15.99
C LYS A 129 9.82 -10.73 -14.83
N VAL A 130 9.22 -10.90 -13.66
CA VAL A 130 9.51 -10.13 -12.46
C VAL A 130 9.73 -11.04 -11.26
N THR A 131 10.59 -10.59 -10.35
CA THR A 131 10.77 -11.22 -9.05
C THR A 131 9.86 -10.53 -8.04
N VAL A 132 9.03 -11.33 -7.38
CA VAL A 132 8.03 -10.90 -6.41
C VAL A 132 8.40 -11.43 -5.04
N GLU A 133 8.47 -10.54 -4.08
CA GLU A 133 8.61 -10.85 -2.67
C GLU A 133 7.22 -10.96 -2.05
N LEU A 134 6.88 -12.15 -1.56
CA LEU A 134 5.63 -12.46 -0.88
C LEU A 134 5.79 -12.37 0.62
N SER A 135 4.72 -11.96 1.28
CA SER A 135 4.63 -12.10 2.72
C SER A 135 4.43 -13.58 3.06
N PRO A 136 5.10 -14.12 4.09
CA PRO A 136 4.92 -15.52 4.51
C PRO A 136 3.50 -15.79 5.02
N TYR A 137 2.76 -14.74 5.37
CA TYR A 137 1.39 -14.84 5.84
C TYR A 137 0.38 -14.88 4.69
N ASP A 138 0.60 -14.07 3.65
CA ASP A 138 -0.32 -13.92 2.51
C ASP A 138 0.41 -14.10 1.18
N LEU A 139 0.21 -15.25 0.53
CA LEU A 139 0.77 -15.53 -0.80
C LEU A 139 0.03 -14.80 -1.94
N THR A 140 -1.13 -14.18 -1.67
CA THR A 140 -1.93 -13.46 -2.68
C THR A 140 -1.47 -12.02 -2.91
N ARG A 141 -0.65 -11.49 -2.01
CA ARG A 141 -0.12 -10.12 -2.06
C ARG A 141 1.39 -10.15 -2.12
N GLY A 142 1.94 -9.36 -3.04
CA GLY A 142 3.37 -9.33 -3.29
C GLY A 142 3.94 -7.94 -3.49
N ARG A 143 5.26 -7.87 -3.40
CA ARG A 143 6.05 -6.68 -3.74
C ARG A 143 6.98 -7.00 -4.89
N ILE A 144 6.90 -6.23 -5.97
CA ILE A 144 7.82 -6.40 -7.11
C ILE A 144 9.14 -5.70 -6.80
N THR A 145 10.23 -6.46 -6.74
CA THR A 145 11.56 -5.92 -6.42
C THR A 145 12.50 -5.84 -7.59
N PHE A 146 12.41 -6.79 -8.51
CA PHE A 146 13.28 -6.84 -9.68
C PHE A 146 12.52 -7.20 -10.96
N ARG A 147 12.98 -6.66 -12.09
CA ARG A 147 12.54 -7.05 -13.44
C ARG A 147 13.72 -7.74 -14.12
N LYS A 148 13.56 -9.00 -14.52
CA LYS A 148 14.56 -9.69 -15.32
C LYS A 148 14.54 -9.10 -16.74
N ARG A 149 15.71 -8.84 -17.30
CA ARG A 149 15.89 -8.37 -18.68
C ARG A 149 16.04 -9.54 -19.62
#